data_AF-A0AAP5EZU9-F1
#
_entry.id   AF-A0AAP5EZU9-F1
#
_cell.length_a   1.000
_cell.length_b   1.000
_cell.length_c   1.000
_cell.angle_alpha   90.00
_cell.angle_beta   90.00
_cell.angle_gamma   90.00
#
_symmetry.space_group_name_H-M   'P 1'
#
loop_
_entity.id
_entity.type
_entity.pdbx_description
1 polymer ?
#
loop_
_entity_poly.entity_id
_entity_poly.type
_entity_poly.pdbx_seq_one_letter_code
_entity_poly.pdbx_strand_id
1 'polypeptide(L)'
;MIVKFILEIIDAATACPAKSFAIELPDPSVVSSLLEDEEFDARCVYELDAHETARISAHFGFSVGESASAILRPRHWLDDLPYQVHTNRELALMLDGVKPIAAFADEYPSLTDVSVIPERLFDRYVAAGRFVKREYVGIKVLKGHRTRRVLYARPDEAWRIDAYILLWHTGEVTGWNESLERMEGFLLGYEEWQTDAYIRAAKARTGASQQNTS
;
A
#
# COMPACT_ATOMS: atom_id res chain seq x y z
N MET A 1 -20.10 -15.63 -9.98
CA MET A 1 -19.66 -14.30 -9.50
C MET A 1 -18.25 -14.12 -10.02
N ILE A 2 -17.92 -13.04 -10.72
CA ILE A 2 -16.55 -12.84 -11.22
C ILE A 2 -15.65 -12.46 -10.04
N VAL A 3 -14.55 -13.19 -9.87
CA VAL A 3 -13.51 -12.91 -8.86
C VAL A 3 -12.40 -12.12 -9.53
N LYS A 4 -11.83 -11.15 -8.81
CA LYS A 4 -10.84 -10.21 -9.35
C LYS A 4 -9.58 -10.21 -8.50
N PHE A 5 -8.44 -10.35 -9.15
CA PHE A 5 -7.12 -10.34 -8.54
C PHE A 5 -6.20 -9.33 -9.21
N ILE A 6 -5.12 -9.00 -8.52
CA ILE A 6 -3.97 -8.29 -9.07
C ILE A 6 -2.74 -9.17 -8.87
N LEU A 7 -2.03 -9.45 -9.95
CA LEU A 7 -0.70 -10.03 -9.93
C LEU A 7 0.32 -8.89 -9.96
N GLU A 8 1.13 -8.77 -8.91
CA GLU A 8 2.17 -7.75 -8.78
C GLU A 8 3.54 -8.40 -8.91
N ILE A 9 4.29 -8.08 -9.96
CA ILE A 9 5.68 -8.53 -10.11
C ILE A 9 6.55 -7.67 -9.21
N ILE A 10 7.36 -8.31 -8.38
CA ILE A 10 8.12 -7.64 -7.33
C ILE A 10 9.55 -7.37 -7.81
N ASP A 11 10.00 -6.13 -7.69
CA ASP A 11 11.39 -5.76 -7.90
C ASP A 11 12.26 -6.30 -6.74
N ALA A 12 13.31 -7.05 -7.07
CA ALA A 12 14.15 -7.68 -6.07
C ALA A 12 14.98 -6.67 -5.24
N ALA A 13 15.27 -5.48 -5.77
CA ALA A 13 16.09 -4.49 -5.09
C ALA A 13 15.29 -3.67 -4.06
N THR A 14 14.06 -3.30 -4.41
CA THR A 14 13.18 -2.47 -3.55
C THR A 14 12.08 -3.25 -2.86
N ALA A 15 11.84 -4.50 -3.24
CA ALA A 15 10.68 -5.30 -2.85
C ALA A 15 9.32 -4.60 -3.13
N CYS A 16 9.29 -3.72 -4.14
CA CYS A 16 8.07 -3.02 -4.55
C CYS A 16 7.45 -3.67 -5.79
N PRO A 17 6.13 -3.53 -6.01
CA PRO A 17 5.51 -3.86 -7.29
C PRO A 17 6.12 -3.03 -8.44
N ALA A 18 6.78 -3.70 -9.38
CA ALA A 18 7.32 -3.12 -10.60
C ALA A 18 6.30 -3.14 -11.76
N LYS A 19 5.48 -4.19 -11.83
CA LYS A 19 4.39 -4.33 -12.80
C LYS A 19 3.17 -4.92 -12.12
N SER A 20 1.99 -4.57 -12.58
CA SER A 20 0.72 -5.07 -12.05
C SER A 20 -0.20 -5.50 -13.18
N PHE A 21 -0.81 -6.66 -13.05
CA PHE A 21 -1.73 -7.22 -14.04
C PHE A 21 -3.06 -7.55 -13.37
N ALA A 22 -4.16 -7.08 -13.96
CA ALA A 22 -5.50 -7.44 -13.50
C ALA A 22 -5.90 -8.81 -14.06
N ILE A 23 -6.44 -9.65 -13.18
CA ILE A 23 -6.95 -10.98 -13.52
C ILE A 23 -8.43 -11.02 -13.12
N GLU A 24 -9.31 -11.37 -14.06
CA GLU A 24 -10.74 -11.52 -13.82
C GLU A 24 -11.20 -12.91 -14.27
N LEU A 25 -11.76 -13.69 -13.34
CA LEU A 25 -12.10 -15.09 -13.56
C LEU A 25 -13.51 -15.38 -13.05
N PRO A 26 -14.31 -16.19 -13.77
CA PRO A 26 -15.61 -16.62 -13.26
C PRO A 26 -15.48 -17.67 -12.14
N ASP A 27 -14.36 -18.40 -12.10
CA ASP A 27 -14.10 -19.48 -11.16
C ASP A 27 -12.69 -19.34 -10.54
N PRO A 28 -12.57 -19.16 -9.21
CA PRO A 28 -11.28 -19.07 -8.53
C PRO A 28 -10.51 -20.39 -8.47
N SER A 29 -11.13 -21.54 -8.77
CA SER A 29 -10.46 -22.86 -8.78
C SER A 29 -9.29 -22.93 -9.77
N VAL A 30 -9.32 -22.09 -10.82
CA VAL A 30 -8.23 -21.94 -11.78
C VAL A 30 -6.96 -21.49 -11.06
N VAL A 31 -7.06 -20.55 -10.12
CA VAL A 31 -5.90 -20.05 -9.37
C VAL A 31 -5.38 -21.13 -8.42
N SER A 32 -6.27 -21.77 -7.65
CA SER A 32 -5.91 -22.91 -6.78
C SER A 32 -5.14 -23.98 -7.56
N SER A 33 -5.63 -24.36 -8.74
CA SER A 33 -4.96 -25.33 -9.62
C SER A 33 -3.59 -24.84 -10.10
N LEU A 34 -3.46 -23.54 -10.42
CA LEU A 34 -2.21 -22.92 -10.86
C LEU A 34 -1.19 -22.71 -9.73
N LEU A 35 -1.63 -22.70 -8.48
CA LEU A 35 -0.79 -22.64 -7.29
C LEU A 35 -0.49 -24.03 -6.72
N GLU A 36 -1.24 -25.06 -7.14
CA GLU A 36 -1.22 -26.39 -6.51
C GLU A 36 -1.54 -26.30 -5.00
N ASP A 37 -2.42 -25.35 -4.63
CA ASP A 37 -2.84 -25.09 -3.26
C ASP A 37 -4.33 -25.43 -3.09
N GLU A 38 -4.61 -26.53 -2.40
CA GLU A 38 -5.97 -26.99 -2.09
C GLU A 38 -6.65 -26.13 -1.00
N GLU A 39 -5.87 -25.39 -0.20
CA GLU A 39 -6.35 -24.49 0.86
C GLU A 39 -6.51 -23.05 0.36
N PHE A 40 -6.42 -22.83 -0.96
CA PHE A 40 -6.53 -21.52 -1.57
C PHE A 40 -7.83 -20.79 -1.18
N ASP A 41 -7.68 -19.57 -0.66
CA ASP A 41 -8.73 -18.63 -0.34
C ASP A 41 -8.55 -17.36 -1.20
N ALA A 42 -9.55 -17.09 -2.04
CA ALA A 42 -9.59 -15.92 -2.92
C ALA A 42 -9.52 -14.56 -2.21
N ARG A 43 -9.60 -14.53 -0.88
CA ARG A 43 -9.51 -13.33 -0.04
C ARG A 43 -8.11 -13.10 0.54
N CYS A 44 -7.21 -14.07 0.39
CA CYS A 44 -5.85 -14.01 0.93
C CYS A 44 -4.85 -13.46 -0.08
N VAL A 45 -3.70 -13.03 0.44
CA VAL A 45 -2.55 -12.59 -0.34
C VAL A 45 -1.53 -13.73 -0.36
N TYR A 46 -0.96 -13.99 -1.54
CA TYR A 46 -0.01 -15.07 -1.78
C TYR A 46 1.29 -14.49 -2.33
N GLU A 47 2.40 -14.79 -1.65
CA GLU A 47 3.74 -14.59 -2.21
C GLU A 47 4.04 -15.77 -3.12
N LEU A 48 4.39 -15.48 -4.37
CA LEU A 48 4.62 -16.48 -5.41
C LEU A 48 6.11 -16.60 -5.70
N ASP A 49 6.58 -17.83 -5.74
CA ASP A 49 7.92 -18.13 -6.22
C ASP A 49 8.02 -17.98 -7.75
N ALA A 50 9.23 -18.19 -8.29
CA ALA A 50 9.50 -18.08 -9.72
C ALA A 50 8.70 -19.08 -10.57
N HIS A 51 8.45 -20.29 -10.06
CA HIS A 51 7.74 -21.35 -10.76
C HIS A 51 6.23 -21.07 -10.81
N GLU A 52 5.63 -20.71 -9.67
CA GLU A 52 4.23 -20.30 -9.58
C GLU A 52 3.96 -19.06 -10.43
N THR A 53 4.85 -18.06 -10.35
CA THR A 53 4.76 -16.84 -11.16
C THR A 53 4.80 -17.16 -12.66
N ALA A 54 5.69 -18.07 -13.08
CA ALA A 54 5.77 -18.49 -14.48
C ALA A 54 4.50 -19.21 -14.94
N ARG A 55 3.93 -20.10 -14.12
CA ARG A 55 2.67 -20.82 -14.43
C ARG A 55 1.49 -19.87 -14.60
N ILE A 56 1.30 -18.95 -13.65
CA ILE A 56 0.23 -17.94 -13.71
C ILE A 56 0.43 -17.03 -14.92
N SER A 57 1.65 -16.53 -15.12
CA SER A 57 1.93 -15.60 -16.22
C SER A 57 1.73 -16.26 -17.59
N ALA A 58 2.17 -17.52 -17.74
CA ALA A 58 1.95 -18.29 -18.96
C ALA A 58 0.45 -18.55 -19.22
N HIS A 59 -0.32 -18.88 -18.18
CA HIS A 59 -1.75 -19.13 -18.30
C HIS A 59 -2.52 -17.89 -18.76
N PHE A 60 -2.19 -16.71 -18.23
CA PHE A 60 -2.87 -15.45 -18.56
C PHE A 60 -2.21 -14.65 -19.69
N GLY A 61 -1.10 -15.14 -20.26
CA GLY A 61 -0.39 -14.48 -21.36
C GLY A 61 0.36 -13.20 -20.95
N PHE A 62 0.80 -13.10 -19.69
CA PHE A 62 1.58 -11.97 -19.21
C PHE A 62 3.06 -12.16 -19.53
N SER A 63 3.69 -11.10 -20.02
CA SER A 63 5.14 -11.06 -20.22
C SER A 63 5.83 -10.56 -18.95
N VAL A 64 6.39 -11.51 -18.20
CA VAL A 64 7.15 -11.27 -16.96
C VAL A 64 8.63 -11.63 -17.19
N GLY A 65 9.53 -11.07 -16.38
CA GLY A 65 10.96 -11.41 -16.45
C GLY A 65 11.21 -12.87 -16.05
N GLU A 66 12.31 -13.45 -16.53
CA GLU A 66 12.75 -14.77 -16.06
C GLU A 66 12.97 -14.74 -14.53
N SER A 67 12.47 -15.78 -13.85
CA SER A 67 12.61 -15.95 -12.40
C SER A 67 12.05 -14.81 -11.53
N ALA A 68 11.09 -14.05 -12.04
CA ALA A 68 10.42 -13.01 -11.26
C ALA A 68 9.62 -13.62 -10.10
N SER A 69 9.72 -13.03 -8.91
CA SER A 69 8.76 -13.27 -7.84
C SER A 69 7.55 -12.34 -7.99
N ALA A 70 6.41 -12.78 -7.46
CA ALA A 70 5.19 -12.02 -7.56
C ALA A 70 4.39 -12.07 -6.26
N ILE A 71 3.44 -11.15 -6.12
CA ILE A 71 2.38 -11.21 -5.13
C ILE A 71 1.07 -11.33 -5.89
N LEU A 72 0.27 -12.35 -5.57
CA LEU A 72 -1.11 -12.44 -5.99
C LEU A 72 -2.01 -11.98 -4.85
N ARG A 73 -2.78 -10.92 -5.08
CA ARG A 73 -3.69 -10.38 -4.07
C ARG A 73 -5.10 -10.17 -4.63
N PRO A 74 -6.13 -10.17 -3.78
CA PRO A 74 -7.47 -9.76 -4.20
C PRO A 74 -7.43 -8.32 -4.69
N ARG A 75 -8.27 -8.02 -5.68
CA ARG A 75 -8.43 -6.64 -6.14
C ARG A 75 -9.02 -5.79 -5.02
N HIS A 76 -8.41 -4.64 -4.79
CA HIS A 76 -8.84 -3.66 -3.82
C HIS A 76 -9.48 -2.46 -4.56
N TRP A 77 -10.35 -1.71 -3.90
CA TRP A 77 -11.04 -0.58 -4.53
C TRP A 77 -10.09 0.54 -4.97
N LEU A 78 -8.89 0.61 -4.38
CA LEU A 78 -7.84 1.54 -4.82
C LEU A 78 -7.34 1.19 -6.23
N ASP A 79 -7.46 -0.06 -6.67
CA ASP A 79 -7.11 -0.48 -8.04
C ASP A 79 -8.13 0.00 -9.09
N ASP A 80 -9.24 0.61 -8.67
CA ASP A 80 -10.25 1.23 -9.55
C ASP A 80 -10.03 2.74 -9.71
N LEU A 81 -9.06 3.32 -9.00
CA LEU A 81 -8.71 4.72 -9.16
C LEU A 81 -8.06 4.94 -10.55
N PRO A 82 -8.24 6.13 -11.15
CA PRO A 82 -7.68 6.46 -12.47
C PRO A 82 -6.15 6.65 -12.46
N TYR A 83 -5.49 6.31 -11.35
CA TYR A 83 -4.06 6.42 -11.15
C TYR A 83 -3.59 5.31 -10.19
N GLN A 84 -2.30 5.03 -10.22
CA GLN A 84 -1.69 4.04 -9.33
C GLN A 84 -1.38 4.67 -7.96
N VAL A 85 -1.93 4.11 -6.90
CA VAL A 85 -1.63 4.55 -5.53
C VAL A 85 -0.21 4.15 -5.11
N HIS A 86 0.35 4.92 -4.17
CA HIS A 86 1.72 4.72 -3.70
C HIS A 86 1.92 3.47 -2.83
N THR A 87 0.84 2.82 -2.38
CA THR A 87 0.90 1.68 -1.45
C THR A 87 1.82 0.57 -1.96
N ASN A 88 2.73 0.13 -1.09
CA ASN A 88 3.80 -0.86 -1.32
C ASN A 88 4.83 -0.46 -2.40
N ARG A 89 4.73 0.74 -2.97
CA ARG A 89 5.63 1.28 -4.00
C ARG A 89 6.46 2.44 -3.47
N GLU A 90 6.34 2.75 -2.20
CA GLU A 90 6.84 3.98 -1.61
C GLU A 90 8.35 4.10 -1.75
N LEU A 91 9.09 3.00 -1.53
CA LEU A 91 10.55 3.02 -1.63
C LEU A 91 11.01 3.31 -3.07
N ALA A 92 10.47 2.59 -4.06
CA ALA A 92 10.81 2.80 -5.47
C ALA A 92 10.49 4.25 -5.90
N LEU A 93 9.28 4.73 -5.57
CA LEU A 93 8.86 6.09 -5.92
C LEU A 93 9.68 7.18 -5.22
N MET A 94 10.15 6.94 -3.99
CA MET A 94 11.05 7.86 -3.30
C MET A 94 12.44 7.88 -3.91
N LEU A 95 12.96 6.71 -4.34
CA LEU A 95 14.25 6.60 -5.02
C LEU A 95 14.24 7.31 -6.39
N ASP A 96 13.11 7.25 -7.09
CA ASP A 96 12.88 7.94 -8.38
C ASP A 96 12.56 9.42 -8.21
N GLY A 97 12.40 9.90 -6.97
CA GLY A 97 12.12 11.30 -6.65
C GLY A 97 10.68 11.76 -6.92
N VAL A 98 9.79 10.82 -7.25
CA VAL A 98 8.35 11.08 -7.48
C VAL A 98 7.62 11.28 -6.16
N LYS A 99 7.88 10.41 -5.18
CA LYS A 99 7.25 10.47 -3.86
C LYS A 99 8.16 11.22 -2.88
N PRO A 100 7.72 12.33 -2.26
CA PRO A 100 8.59 13.13 -1.40
C PRO A 100 8.70 12.59 0.04
N ILE A 101 7.65 11.90 0.53
CA ILE A 101 7.59 11.28 1.86
C ILE A 101 6.86 9.94 1.80
N ALA A 102 7.35 8.95 2.53
CA ALA A 102 6.65 7.71 2.87
C ALA A 102 6.21 7.72 4.33
N ALA A 103 5.01 7.21 4.57
CA ALA A 103 4.43 7.11 5.90
C ALA A 103 3.84 5.72 6.07
N PHE A 104 4.28 5.03 7.11
CA PHE A 104 3.79 3.72 7.50
C PHE A 104 3.22 3.80 8.91
N ALA A 105 2.28 2.92 9.23
CA ALA A 105 1.67 2.87 10.54
C ALA A 105 1.50 1.43 11.02
N ASP A 106 1.69 1.23 12.32
CA ASP A 106 1.45 -0.02 13.03
C ASP A 106 0.93 0.26 14.45
N GLU A 107 0.61 -0.80 15.18
CA GLU A 107 0.09 -0.71 16.54
C GLU A 107 1.23 -0.49 17.55
N TYR A 108 0.96 0.31 18.59
CA TYR A 108 1.90 0.60 19.67
C TYR A 108 1.29 0.35 21.07
N PRO A 109 1.92 -0.47 21.92
CA PRO A 109 3.07 -1.34 21.60
C PRO A 109 2.67 -2.41 20.57
N SER A 110 3.65 -2.93 19.83
CA SER A 110 3.37 -3.98 18.84
C SER A 110 2.75 -5.21 19.50
N LEU A 111 1.67 -5.73 18.92
CA LEU A 111 1.01 -6.96 19.39
C LEU A 111 1.63 -8.22 18.77
N THR A 112 2.49 -8.07 17.76
CA THR A 112 3.16 -9.16 17.06
C THR A 112 4.65 -8.91 16.93
N ASP A 113 5.43 -9.98 16.76
CA ASP A 113 6.88 -9.88 16.46
C ASP A 113 7.16 -9.55 14.98
N VAL A 114 6.12 -9.55 14.14
CA VAL A 114 6.21 -9.28 12.70
C VAL A 114 5.86 -7.82 12.45
N SER A 115 6.87 -6.98 12.19
CA SER A 115 6.63 -5.61 11.77
C SER A 115 6.11 -5.56 10.35
N VAL A 116 4.97 -4.87 10.17
CA VAL A 116 4.40 -4.57 8.84
C VAL A 116 5.12 -3.40 8.15
N ILE A 117 6.00 -2.70 8.87
CA ILE A 117 6.75 -1.56 8.33
C ILE A 117 8.07 -2.08 7.73
N PRO A 118 8.38 -1.77 6.47
CA PRO A 118 9.58 -2.29 5.78
C PRO A 118 10.86 -1.54 6.18
N GLU A 119 11.12 -1.33 7.48
CA GLU A 119 12.22 -0.50 7.98
C GLU A 119 13.58 -0.95 7.43
N ARG A 120 13.82 -2.27 7.37
CA ARG A 120 15.07 -2.84 6.80
C ARG A 120 15.35 -2.39 5.36
N LEU A 121 14.30 -2.18 4.56
CA LEU A 121 14.47 -1.74 3.17
C LEU A 121 14.88 -0.27 3.10
N PHE A 122 14.35 0.57 3.99
CA PHE A 122 14.64 2.00 4.04
C PHE A 122 15.91 2.35 4.82
N ASP A 123 16.24 1.62 5.89
CA ASP A 123 17.34 1.94 6.80
C ASP A 123 18.70 2.01 6.09
N ARG A 124 18.91 1.20 5.03
CA ARG A 124 20.12 1.28 4.21
C ARG A 124 20.30 2.67 3.55
N TYR A 125 19.20 3.30 3.15
CA TYR A 125 19.20 4.61 2.51
C TYR A 125 19.25 5.75 3.54
N VAL A 126 18.74 5.51 4.75
CA VAL A 126 18.93 6.41 5.90
C VAL A 126 20.41 6.42 6.30
N ALA A 127 21.05 5.26 6.43
CA ALA A 127 22.47 5.15 6.76
C ALA A 127 23.37 5.81 5.70
N ALA A 128 22.96 5.77 4.43
CA ALA A 128 23.63 6.44 3.33
C ALA A 128 23.33 7.95 3.24
N GLY A 129 22.52 8.52 4.15
CA GLY A 129 22.14 9.93 4.15
C GLY A 129 21.17 10.34 3.02
N ARG A 130 20.61 9.37 2.29
CA ARG A 130 19.65 9.62 1.20
C ARG A 130 18.24 9.91 1.71
N PHE A 131 17.89 9.40 2.89
CA PHE A 131 16.62 9.67 3.56
C PHE A 131 16.83 10.07 5.02
N VAL A 132 15.88 10.83 5.56
CA VAL A 132 15.70 11.11 6.99
C VAL A 132 14.55 10.26 7.49
N LYS A 133 14.74 9.61 8.64
CA LYS A 133 13.72 8.79 9.33
C LYS A 133 13.25 9.49 10.59
N ARG A 134 11.94 9.50 10.86
CA ARG A 134 11.38 9.86 12.17
C ARG A 134 10.29 8.88 12.56
N GLU A 135 10.13 8.71 13.87
CA GLU A 135 9.05 7.93 14.46
C GLU A 135 8.16 8.85 15.29
N TYR A 136 6.85 8.61 15.23
CA TYR A 136 5.84 9.32 15.99
C TYR A 136 4.78 8.35 16.50
N VAL A 137 4.46 8.41 17.79
CA VAL A 137 3.35 7.66 18.38
C VAL A 137 2.20 8.61 18.64
N GLY A 138 1.04 8.29 18.08
CA GLY A 138 -0.20 9.04 18.27
C GLY A 138 -0.62 9.11 19.74
N ILE A 139 -1.44 10.12 20.05
CA ILE A 139 -1.95 10.35 21.41
C ILE A 139 -3.26 9.60 21.67
N LYS A 140 -4.05 9.32 20.63
CA LYS A 140 -5.30 8.59 20.76
C LYS A 140 -5.07 7.09 20.96
N VAL A 141 -5.78 6.54 21.95
CA VAL A 141 -5.89 5.09 22.16
C VAL A 141 -7.14 4.61 21.44
N LEU A 142 -6.97 3.72 20.47
CA LEU A 142 -8.05 3.06 19.73
C LEU A 142 -7.93 1.56 20.00
N LYS A 143 -9.04 0.91 20.40
CA LYS A 143 -9.08 -0.54 20.68
C LYS A 143 -7.95 -1.04 21.61
N GLY A 144 -7.49 -0.20 22.54
CA GLY A 144 -6.47 -0.55 23.54
C GLY A 144 -5.02 -0.28 23.13
N HIS A 145 -4.75 0.19 21.91
CA HIS A 145 -3.40 0.52 21.43
C HIS A 145 -3.35 1.96 20.88
N ARG A 146 -2.13 2.51 20.78
CA ARG A 146 -1.85 3.75 20.03
C ARG A 146 -1.38 3.38 18.64
N THR A 147 -1.33 4.35 17.73
CA THR A 147 -0.75 4.16 16.39
C THR A 147 0.68 4.70 16.38
N ARG A 148 1.65 3.84 16.11
CA ARG A 148 3.02 4.26 15.78
C ARG A 148 3.07 4.53 14.28
N ARG A 149 3.79 5.59 13.91
CA ARG A 149 4.05 6.00 12.53
C ARG A 149 5.54 6.11 12.30
N VAL A 150 6.01 5.52 11.21
CA VAL A 150 7.40 5.63 10.76
C VAL A 150 7.42 6.36 9.43
N LEU A 151 8.16 7.46 9.40
CA LEU A 151 8.16 8.44 8.32
C LEU A 151 9.55 8.52 7.71
N TYR A 152 9.60 8.53 6.38
CA TYR A 152 10.84 8.70 5.61
C TYR A 152 10.65 9.82 4.60
N ALA A 153 11.62 10.73 4.50
CA ALA A 153 11.66 11.77 3.47
C ALA A 153 13.08 11.94 2.95
N ARG A 154 13.24 12.52 1.75
CA ARG A 154 14.54 13.03 1.33
C ARG A 154 14.98 14.20 2.23
N PRO A 155 16.28 14.46 2.43
CA PRO A 155 16.74 15.55 3.29
C PRO A 155 16.15 16.92 2.96
N ASP A 156 15.98 17.23 1.67
CA ASP A 156 15.37 18.47 1.16
C ASP A 156 13.84 18.53 1.35
N GLU A 157 13.20 17.38 1.55
CA GLU A 157 11.76 17.24 1.82
C GLU A 157 11.45 16.97 3.31
N ALA A 158 12.45 17.01 4.19
CA ALA A 158 12.30 16.62 5.59
C ALA A 158 11.25 17.46 6.35
N TRP A 159 10.96 18.67 5.88
CA TRP A 159 9.89 19.53 6.41
C TRP A 159 8.50 18.87 6.31
N ARG A 160 8.28 18.00 5.32
CA ARG A 160 7.01 17.25 5.17
C ARG A 160 6.76 16.30 6.32
N ILE A 161 7.81 15.77 6.95
CA ILE A 161 7.66 14.88 8.11
C ILE A 161 7.03 15.66 9.28
N ASP A 162 7.54 16.85 9.59
CA ASP A 162 6.99 17.69 10.67
C ASP A 162 5.54 18.10 10.39
N ALA A 163 5.26 18.50 9.14
CA ALA A 163 3.91 18.83 8.71
C ALA A 163 2.96 17.63 8.80
N TYR A 164 3.42 16.43 8.45
CA TYR A 164 2.63 15.20 8.50
C TYR A 164 2.32 14.77 9.95
N ILE A 165 3.29 14.90 10.86
CA ILE A 165 3.07 14.66 12.29
C ILE A 165 2.03 15.64 12.85
N LEU A 166 2.19 16.93 12.54
CA LEU A 166 1.22 17.95 12.96
C LEU A 166 -0.17 17.66 12.40
N LEU A 167 -0.27 17.29 11.13
CA LEU A 167 -1.53 16.93 10.48
C LEU A 167 -2.27 15.82 11.23
N TRP A 168 -1.57 14.72 11.53
CA TRP A 168 -2.16 13.60 12.26
C TRP A 168 -2.52 13.96 13.70
N HIS A 169 -1.67 14.73 14.38
CA HIS A 169 -2.00 15.25 15.70
C HIS A 169 -3.26 16.11 15.67
N THR A 170 -3.39 17.01 14.70
CA THR A 170 -4.60 17.82 14.50
C THR A 170 -5.81 16.93 14.25
N GLY A 171 -5.74 15.96 13.34
CA GLY A 171 -6.83 15.02 13.08
C GLY A 171 -7.23 14.20 14.32
N GLU A 172 -6.26 13.83 15.15
CA GLU A 172 -6.53 13.18 16.44
C GLU A 172 -7.25 14.12 17.41
N VAL A 173 -6.96 15.42 17.44
CA VAL A 173 -7.63 16.37 18.34
C VAL A 173 -9.00 16.82 17.81
N THR A 174 -9.09 17.15 16.52
CA THR A 174 -10.26 17.82 15.93
C THR A 174 -11.22 16.88 15.20
N GLY A 175 -10.79 15.64 14.93
CA GLY A 175 -11.44 14.72 14.02
C GLY A 175 -10.95 14.91 12.58
N TRP A 176 -10.94 13.80 11.82
CA TRP A 176 -10.54 13.79 10.41
C TRP A 176 -11.63 14.38 9.51
N ASN A 177 -11.22 15.17 8.52
CA ASN A 177 -12.14 15.80 7.57
C ASN A 177 -11.48 15.92 6.19
N GLU A 178 -12.26 16.38 5.20
CA GLU A 178 -11.78 16.50 3.82
C GLU A 178 -10.57 17.44 3.66
N SER A 179 -10.49 18.53 4.44
CA SER A 179 -9.34 19.43 4.39
C SER A 179 -8.05 18.76 4.86
N LEU A 180 -8.15 17.89 5.87
CA LEU A 180 -7.02 17.10 6.35
C LEU A 180 -6.64 16.01 5.34
N GLU A 181 -7.60 15.38 4.68
CA GLU A 181 -7.36 14.43 3.57
C GLU A 181 -6.61 15.10 2.40
N ARG A 182 -7.02 16.32 2.02
CA ARG A 182 -6.35 17.11 0.99
C ARG A 182 -4.92 17.47 1.37
N MET A 183 -4.72 17.88 2.62
CA MET A 183 -3.39 18.16 3.14
C MET A 183 -2.52 16.90 3.16
N GLU A 184 -3.09 15.75 3.53
CA GLU A 184 -2.38 14.47 3.48
C GLU A 184 -1.96 14.14 2.04
N GLY A 185 -2.89 14.25 1.08
CA GLY A 185 -2.61 14.04 -0.34
C GLY A 185 -1.45 14.89 -0.83
N PHE A 186 -1.49 16.20 -0.57
CA PHE A 186 -0.42 17.13 -0.90
C PHE A 186 0.92 16.75 -0.25
N LEU A 187 0.91 16.41 1.04
CA LEU A 187 2.13 16.03 1.77
C LEU A 187 2.75 14.75 1.19
N LEU A 188 1.92 13.77 0.83
CA LEU A 188 2.33 12.49 0.23
C LEU A 188 2.78 12.61 -1.24
N GLY A 189 2.63 13.78 -1.86
CA GLY A 189 3.04 14.05 -3.24
C GLY A 189 2.00 13.71 -4.30
N TYR A 190 0.72 13.61 -3.92
CA TYR A 190 -0.36 13.47 -4.90
C TYR A 190 -0.73 14.83 -5.50
N GLU A 191 -1.07 14.81 -6.79
CA GLU A 191 -1.70 15.93 -7.47
C GLU A 191 -3.15 16.12 -6.97
N GLU A 192 -3.65 17.35 -7.06
CA GLU A 192 -4.99 17.71 -6.55
C GLU A 192 -6.11 16.82 -7.15
N TRP A 193 -6.05 16.55 -8.45
CA TRP A 193 -7.04 15.70 -9.13
C TRP A 193 -6.99 14.23 -8.66
N GLN A 194 -5.82 13.74 -8.22
CA GLN A 194 -5.67 12.40 -7.65
C GLN A 194 -6.37 12.34 -6.29
N THR A 195 -6.14 13.35 -5.46
CA THR A 195 -6.82 13.47 -4.16
C THR A 195 -8.34 13.61 -4.33
N ASP A 196 -8.81 14.38 -5.32
CA ASP A 196 -10.23 14.47 -5.65
C ASP A 196 -10.83 13.12 -6.05
N ALA A 197 -10.13 12.36 -6.89
CA ALA A 197 -10.57 11.04 -7.31
C ALA A 197 -10.64 10.06 -6.12
N TYR A 198 -9.65 10.10 -5.23
CA TYR A 198 -9.64 9.32 -4.00
C TYR A 198 -10.83 9.67 -3.09
N ILE A 199 -11.03 10.96 -2.78
CA ILE A 199 -12.11 11.43 -1.90
C ILE A 199 -13.47 11.02 -2.47
N ARG A 200 -13.68 11.16 -3.79
CA ARG A 200 -14.91 10.74 -4.46
C ARG A 200 -15.16 9.24 -4.32
N ALA A 201 -14.15 8.42 -4.58
CA ALA A 201 -14.25 6.96 -4.47
C ALA A 201 -14.49 6.52 -3.02
N ALA A 202 -13.79 7.10 -2.05
CA ALA A 202 -13.96 6.81 -0.63
C ALA A 202 -15.39 7.14 -0.16
N LYS A 203 -15.93 8.31 -0.54
CA LYS A 203 -17.30 8.72 -0.21
C LYS A 203 -18.33 7.76 -0.80
N ALA A 204 -18.20 7.40 -2.08
CA ALA A 204 -19.11 6.46 -2.73
C ALA A 204 -19.17 5.11 -1.99
N ARG A 205 -18.03 4.64 -1.46
CA ARG A 205 -17.96 3.41 -0.65
C ARG A 205 -18.66 3.55 0.69
N THR A 206 -18.40 4.62 1.43
CA THR A 206 -19.05 4.84 2.73
C THR A 206 -20.57 5.02 2.60
N GLY A 207 -21.05 5.68 1.54
CA GLY A 207 -22.48 5.82 1.24
C GLY A 207 -23.13 4.49 0.86
N ALA A 208 -22.44 3.66 0.07
CA ALA A 208 -22.92 2.31 -0.27
C ALA A 208 -23.00 1.38 0.95
N SER A 209 -22.04 1.48 1.88
CA SER A 209 -22.07 0.72 3.13
C SER A 209 -23.25 1.10 4.04
N GLN A 210 -23.70 2.36 4.02
CA GLN A 210 -24.86 2.81 4.82
C GLN A 210 -26.21 2.40 4.21
N GLN A 211 -26.31 2.28 2.88
CA GLN A 211 -27.52 1.84 2.19
C GLN A 211 -27.77 0.33 2.33
N ASN A 212 -26.72 -0.49 2.49
CA ASN A 212 -26.85 -1.93 2.72
C ASN A 212 -27.15 -2.33 4.18
N THR A 213 -27.29 -1.35 5.08
CA THR A 213 -27.62 -1.54 6.50
C THR A 213 -28.99 -0.96 6.90
N SER A 214 -29.82 -0.59 5.91
CA SER A 214 -31.18 -0.06 6.12
C SER A 214 -32.25 -1.05 5.70
#